data_AF-A0A1B7WFG8-F1
#
_entry.id   AF-A0A1B7WFG8-F1
#
_cell.length_a   1.000
_cell.length_b   1.000
_cell.length_c   1.000
_cell.angle_alpha   90.00
_cell.angle_beta   90.00
_cell.angle_gamma   90.00
#
_symmetry.space_group_name_H-M   'P 1'
#
loop_
_entity.id
_entity.type
_entity.pdbx_description
1 polymer ?
#
loop_
_entity_poly.entity_id
_entity_poly.type
_entity_poly.pdbx_seq_one_letter_code
_entity_poly.pdbx_strand_id
1 'polypeptide(L)'
;MNTLLNSALTLTYNQLSTFADLDNFWNLFDTAFSTQYNRSGAEILRLQWLSGDFSQLPQIEILDSSILGNANGAYASSNNQIYLSANFLATSTAEAISAVLLEEIGHFID
;
A
#
# COMPACT_ATOMS: atom_id res chain seq x y z
N MET A 1 16.12 10.88 -2.20
CA MET A 1 15.05 9.87 -2.36
C MET A 1 15.47 8.90 -3.45
N ASN A 2 15.30 7.59 -3.26
CA ASN A 2 15.60 6.58 -4.28
C ASN A 2 14.64 6.77 -5.47
N THR A 3 15.17 6.97 -6.69
CA THR A 3 14.36 7.22 -7.89
C THR A 3 13.41 6.05 -8.21
N LEU A 4 13.81 4.81 -7.89
CA LEU A 4 13.00 3.63 -8.08
C LEU A 4 11.80 3.60 -7.11
N LEU A 5 12.03 3.94 -5.83
CA LEU A 5 10.96 4.01 -4.84
C LEU A 5 9.91 5.06 -5.21
N ASN A 6 10.35 6.21 -5.74
CA ASN A 6 9.41 7.24 -6.23
C ASN A 6 8.55 6.75 -7.41
N SER A 7 9.15 6.02 -8.35
CA SER A 7 8.41 5.41 -9.45
C SER A 7 7.41 4.38 -8.94
N ALA A 8 7.81 3.52 -8.00
CA ALA A 8 6.92 2.55 -7.36
C ALA A 8 5.75 3.23 -6.65
N LEU A 9 6.01 4.27 -5.84
CA LEU A 9 4.97 5.04 -5.15
C LEU A 9 3.99 5.68 -6.14
N THR A 10 4.49 6.23 -7.24
CA THR A 10 3.64 6.79 -8.30
C THR A 10 2.72 5.72 -8.89
N LEU A 11 3.25 4.52 -9.16
CA LEU A 11 2.45 3.38 -9.64
C LEU A 11 1.40 2.96 -8.62
N THR A 12 1.79 2.80 -7.35
CA THR A 12 0.90 2.41 -6.25
C THR A 12 -0.26 3.39 -6.11
N TYR A 13 0.04 4.69 -6.07
CA TYR A 13 -0.98 5.74 -5.92
C TYR A 13 -1.91 5.80 -7.13
N ASN A 14 -1.38 5.70 -8.35
CA ASN A 14 -2.21 5.62 -9.55
C ASN A 14 -3.13 4.39 -9.53
N GLN A 15 -2.64 3.24 -9.07
CA GLN A 15 -3.44 2.02 -8.95
C GLN A 15 -4.55 2.17 -7.90
N LEU A 16 -4.25 2.78 -6.74
CA LEU A 16 -5.26 3.06 -5.71
C LEU A 16 -6.32 4.06 -6.18
N SER A 17 -5.94 5.16 -6.85
CA SER A 17 -6.90 6.10 -7.44
C SER A 17 -7.77 5.43 -8.50
N THR A 18 -7.16 4.63 -9.38
CA THR A 18 -7.90 3.89 -10.43
C THR A 18 -8.87 2.90 -9.80
N PHE A 19 -8.44 2.18 -8.76
CA PHE A 19 -9.29 1.26 -8.01
C PHE A 19 -10.46 1.98 -7.35
N ALA A 20 -10.22 3.12 -6.69
CA ALA A 20 -11.23 3.92 -6.03
C ALA A 20 -12.32 4.45 -6.98
N ASP A 21 -11.97 4.67 -8.25
CA ASP A 21 -12.86 5.19 -9.30
C ASP A 21 -13.66 4.09 -10.02
N LEU A 22 -13.47 2.82 -9.68
CA LEU A 22 -14.22 1.73 -10.32
C LEU A 22 -15.71 1.78 -9.93
N ASP A 23 -16.59 1.60 -10.92
CA ASP A 23 -18.04 1.48 -10.71
C ASP A 23 -18.39 0.33 -9.75
N ASN A 24 -17.60 -0.75 -9.79
CA ASN A 24 -17.75 -1.92 -8.94
C ASN A 24 -16.80 -1.94 -7.73
N PHE A 25 -16.21 -0.78 -7.35
CA PHE A 25 -15.28 -0.64 -6.22
C PHE A 25 -15.72 -1.43 -5.00
N TRP A 26 -16.99 -1.27 -4.60
CA TRP A 26 -17.51 -1.91 -3.40
C TRP A 26 -17.61 -3.43 -3.48
N ASN A 27 -17.92 -3.99 -4.65
CA ASN A 27 -17.93 -5.44 -4.82
C ASN A 27 -16.51 -6.03 -4.67
N LEU A 28 -15.51 -5.30 -5.18
CA LEU A 28 -14.11 -5.70 -5.08
C LEU A 28 -13.58 -5.52 -3.66
N PHE A 29 -13.92 -4.41 -3.00
CA PHE A 29 -13.54 -4.13 -1.62
C PHE A 29 -14.16 -5.17 -0.66
N ASP A 30 -15.43 -5.52 -0.85
CA ASP A 30 -16.10 -6.57 -0.07
C ASP A 30 -15.49 -7.96 -0.31
N THR A 31 -14.92 -8.20 -1.50
CA THR A 31 -14.19 -9.44 -1.81
C THR A 31 -12.86 -9.52 -1.07
N ALA A 32 -12.15 -8.39 -0.94
CA ALA A 32 -10.86 -8.33 -0.27
C ALA A 32 -10.98 -8.34 1.26
N PHE A 33 -11.93 -7.58 1.82
CA PHE A 33 -12.02 -7.30 3.26
C PHE A 33 -13.26 -7.88 3.93
N SER A 34 -14.00 -8.78 3.26
CA SER A 34 -15.34 -9.23 3.67
C SER A 34 -16.34 -8.06 3.77
N THR A 35 -17.50 -8.26 4.41
CA THR A 35 -18.50 -7.19 4.60
C THR A 35 -18.56 -6.64 6.03
N GLN A 36 -17.62 -7.05 6.89
CA GLN A 36 -17.63 -6.70 8.32
C GLN A 36 -16.78 -5.46 8.68
N TYR A 37 -16.08 -4.86 7.73
CA TYR A 37 -15.26 -3.67 7.95
C TYR A 37 -16.12 -2.40 8.17
N ASN A 38 -15.49 -1.35 8.69
CA ASN A 38 -16.14 -0.05 8.85
C ASN A 38 -16.36 0.62 7.48
N ARG A 39 -17.57 0.48 6.92
CA ARG A 39 -17.93 1.04 5.60
C ARG A 39 -17.78 2.55 5.51
N SER A 40 -18.08 3.28 6.57
CA SER A 40 -17.88 4.74 6.60
C SER A 40 -16.41 5.12 6.57
N GLY A 41 -15.55 4.35 7.26
CA GLY A 41 -14.10 4.52 7.20
C GLY A 41 -13.55 4.23 5.80
N ALA A 42 -14.00 3.14 5.17
CA ALA A 42 -13.60 2.78 3.81
C ALA A 42 -14.04 3.82 2.76
N GLU A 43 -15.20 4.45 2.92
CA GLU A 43 -15.64 5.53 2.02
C GLU A 43 -14.76 6.78 2.17
N ILE A 44 -14.31 7.10 3.38
CA ILE A 44 -13.35 8.20 3.60
C ILE A 44 -12.03 7.89 2.88
N LEU A 45 -11.49 6.67 3.04
CA LEU A 45 -10.28 6.24 2.33
C LEU A 45 -10.44 6.34 0.81
N ARG A 46 -11.58 5.88 0.29
CA ARG A 46 -11.90 5.96 -1.14
C ARG A 46 -11.90 7.40 -1.65
N LEU A 47 -12.57 8.31 -0.93
CA LEU A 47 -12.63 9.74 -1.31
C LEU A 47 -11.25 10.41 -1.28
N GLN A 48 -10.38 10.01 -0.34
CA GLN A 48 -8.99 10.47 -0.30
C GLN A 48 -8.21 9.97 -1.53
N TRP A 49 -8.31 8.69 -1.87
CA TRP A 49 -7.65 8.15 -3.06
C TRP A 49 -8.14 8.78 -4.38
N LEU A 50 -9.43 9.10 -4.46
CA LEU A 50 -10.01 9.83 -5.61
C LEU A 50 -9.50 11.26 -5.73
N SER A 51 -9.23 11.94 -4.61
CA SER A 51 -8.68 13.29 -4.61
C SER A 51 -7.16 13.32 -4.78
N GLY A 52 -6.51 12.15 -4.81
CA GLY A 52 -5.05 12.02 -4.83
C GLY A 52 -4.40 12.32 -3.47
N ASP A 53 -5.17 12.28 -2.39
CA ASP A 53 -4.67 12.37 -1.02
C ASP A 53 -4.28 10.98 -0.50
N PHE A 54 -3.00 10.82 -0.22
CA PHE A 54 -2.39 9.60 0.31
C PHE A 54 -1.72 9.83 1.67
N SER A 55 -1.96 10.98 2.30
CA SER A 55 -1.33 11.36 3.57
C SER A 55 -1.73 10.47 4.74
N GLN A 56 -2.85 9.76 4.62
CA GLN A 56 -3.34 8.76 5.57
C GLN A 56 -2.58 7.43 5.51
N LEU A 57 -1.87 7.14 4.41
CA LEU A 57 -1.16 5.86 4.26
C LEU A 57 0.02 5.77 5.24
N PRO A 58 0.38 4.55 5.69
CA PRO A 58 1.53 4.35 6.56
C PRO A 58 2.81 4.94 5.98
N GLN A 59 3.68 5.46 6.85
CA GLN A 59 5.01 5.89 6.41
C GLN A 59 5.87 4.69 6.00
N ILE A 60 6.77 4.90 5.04
CA ILE A 60 7.66 3.85 4.55
C ILE A 60 9.05 4.04 5.17
N GLU A 61 9.59 2.96 5.73
CA GLU A 61 10.97 2.88 6.19
C GLU A 61 11.69 1.72 5.50
N ILE A 62 12.94 1.98 5.12
CA ILE A 62 13.80 0.98 4.49
C ILE A 62 14.66 0.36 5.58
N LEU A 63 14.53 -0.94 5.76
CA LEU A 63 15.30 -1.70 6.74
C LEU A 63 16.38 -2.56 6.07
N ASP A 64 17.41 -2.87 6.84
CA ASP A 64 18.35 -3.90 6.42
C ASP A 64 17.60 -5.23 6.24
N SER A 65 17.93 -5.95 5.17
CA SER A 65 17.23 -7.18 4.78
C SER A 65 17.32 -8.27 5.85
N SER A 66 18.34 -8.25 6.70
CA SER A 66 18.47 -9.19 7.81
C SER A 66 17.37 -9.02 8.88
N ILE A 67 16.74 -7.84 8.97
CA ILE A 67 15.67 -7.56 9.94
C ILE A 67 14.35 -8.20 9.51
N LEU A 68 14.02 -8.12 8.22
CA LEU A 68 12.79 -8.69 7.66
C LEU A 68 12.93 -10.18 7.29
N GLY A 69 14.13 -10.74 7.41
CA GLY A 69 14.41 -12.12 7.03
C GLY A 69 14.17 -12.34 5.53
N ASN A 70 13.19 -13.18 5.21
CA ASN A 70 12.83 -13.50 3.82
C ASN A 70 11.71 -12.59 3.26
N ALA A 71 11.17 -11.68 4.06
CA ALA A 71 10.09 -10.80 3.63
C ALA A 71 10.62 -9.60 2.81
N ASN A 72 9.88 -9.23 1.76
CA ASN A 72 10.20 -8.08 0.91
C ASN A 72 9.65 -6.77 1.48
N GLY A 73 8.50 -6.85 2.16
CA GLY A 73 7.88 -5.79 2.93
C GLY A 73 7.17 -6.34 4.16
N ALA A 74 6.77 -5.45 5.06
CA ALA A 74 5.89 -5.77 6.18
C ALA A 74 5.21 -4.50 6.72
N TYR A 75 3.91 -4.56 6.97
CA TYR A 75 3.16 -3.56 7.71
C TYR A 75 3.21 -3.87 9.21
N ALA A 76 3.57 -2.86 10.00
CA ALA A 76 3.55 -2.89 11.45
C ALA A 76 2.45 -1.98 11.99
N SER A 77 1.36 -2.59 12.47
CA SER A 77 0.23 -1.87 13.07
C SER A 77 0.57 -1.14 14.37
N SER A 78 1.60 -1.59 15.10
CA SER A 78 2.04 -1.00 16.37
C SER A 78 2.47 0.47 16.28
N ASN A 79 2.96 0.88 15.11
CA ASN A 79 3.47 2.22 14.85
C ASN A 79 3.05 2.77 13.47
N ASN A 80 2.09 2.11 12.82
CA ASN A 80 1.55 2.48 11.52
C ASN A 80 2.64 2.71 10.45
N GLN A 81 3.47 1.69 10.23
CA GLN A 81 4.62 1.80 9.35
C GLN A 81 4.72 0.63 8.37
N ILE A 82 5.06 0.92 7.13
CA ILE A 82 5.46 -0.07 6.13
C ILE A 82 6.98 -0.15 6.13
N TYR A 83 7.51 -1.34 6.32
CA TYR A 83 8.92 -1.64 6.16
C TYR A 83 9.17 -2.26 4.79
N LEU A 84 10.23 -1.82 4.12
CA LEU A 84 10.72 -2.44 2.88
C LEU A 84 12.15 -2.92 3.05
N SER A 85 12.44 -4.11 2.52
CA SER A 85 13.78 -4.67 2.51
C SER A 85 14.71 -3.88 1.59
N ALA A 86 15.87 -3.46 2.09
CA ALA A 86 16.87 -2.75 1.30
C ALA A 86 17.37 -3.56 0.09
N ASN A 87 17.56 -4.88 0.24
CA ASN A 87 17.96 -5.75 -0.87
C ASN A 87 16.86 -5.87 -1.92
N PHE A 88 15.60 -5.99 -1.47
CA PHE A 88 14.46 -6.00 -2.39
C PHE A 88 14.40 -4.71 -3.20
N LEU A 89 14.52 -3.55 -2.54
CA LEU A 89 14.56 -2.26 -3.21
C LEU A 89 15.74 -2.11 -4.19
N ALA A 90 16.88 -2.75 -3.91
CA ALA A 90 18.06 -2.69 -4.77
C ALA A 90 18.00 -3.63 -5.99
N THR A 91 17.19 -4.69 -5.94
CA THR A 91 17.21 -5.78 -6.93
C THR A 91 15.90 -5.96 -7.72
N SER A 92 14.84 -5.27 -7.32
CA SER A 92 13.51 -5.38 -7.92
C SER A 92 13.18 -4.28 -8.94
N THR A 93 12.02 -4.42 -9.59
CA THR A 93 11.45 -3.37 -10.46
C THR A 93 10.46 -2.49 -9.70
N ALA A 94 10.09 -1.35 -10.28
CA ALA A 94 9.09 -0.46 -9.69
C ALA A 94 7.72 -1.15 -9.53
N GLU A 95 7.35 -2.01 -10.47
CA GLU A 95 6.10 -2.79 -10.46
C GLU A 95 6.11 -3.82 -9.33
N ALA A 96 7.23 -4.51 -9.13
CA ALA A 96 7.37 -5.47 -8.04
C ALA A 96 7.30 -4.78 -6.67
N ILE A 97 7.92 -3.61 -6.53
CA ILE A 97 7.83 -2.81 -5.31
C ILE A 97 6.41 -2.29 -5.11
N SER A 98 5.74 -1.81 -6.17
CA SER A 98 4.34 -1.38 -6.09
C SER A 98 3.42 -2.51 -5.64
N ALA A 99 3.63 -3.73 -6.13
CA ALA A 99 2.84 -4.89 -5.72
C ALA A 99 2.97 -5.17 -4.21
N VAL A 100 4.19 -5.13 -3.67
CA VAL A 100 4.42 -5.27 -2.22
C VAL A 100 3.79 -4.10 -1.45
N LEU A 101 3.94 -2.86 -1.93
CA LEU A 101 3.30 -1.70 -1.28
C LEU A 101 1.78 -1.84 -1.23
N LEU A 102 1.14 -2.33 -2.29
CA LEU A 102 -0.30 -2.58 -2.31
C LEU A 102 -0.73 -3.66 -1.31
N GLU A 103 0.07 -4.72 -1.17
CA GLU A 103 -0.14 -5.77 -0.16
C GLU A 103 -0.10 -5.19 1.26
N GLU A 104 0.93 -4.41 1.58
CA GLU A 104 1.07 -3.81 2.91
C GLU A 104 0.04 -2.71 3.19
N ILE A 105 -0.40 -1.98 2.17
CA ILE A 105 -1.53 -1.05 2.29
C ILE A 105 -2.83 -1.81 2.53
N GLY A 106 -2.99 -3.01 1.94
CA GLY A 106 -4.08 -3.92 2.28
C GLY A 106 -4.07 -4.29 3.76
N HIS A 107 -2.91 -4.64 4.31
CA HIS A 107 -2.75 -4.92 5.74
C HIS A 107 -3.00 -3.71 6.65
N PHE A 108 -2.81 -2.49 6.17
CA PHE A 108 -3.21 -1.28 6.89
C PHE A 108 -4.73 -1.08 6.96
N ILE A 109 -5.46 -1.59 5.95
CA ILE A 109 -6.90 -1.43 5.83
C ILE A 109 -7.68 -2.51 6.60
N ASP A 110 -7.14 -3.74 6.65
CA ASP A 110 -7.71 -4.91 7.35
C ASP A 110 -7.71 -4.76 8.88
#